data_AF-A0A969F174-F1
#
_entry.id   AF-A0A969F174-F1
#
_cell.length_a   1.000
_cell.length_b   1.000
_cell.length_c   1.000
_cell.angle_alpha   90.00
_cell.angle_beta   90.00
_cell.angle_gamma   90.00
#
_symmetry.space_group_name_H-M   'P 1'
#
loop_
_entity.id
_entity.type
_entity.pdbx_description
1 polymer ?
#
loop_
_entity_poly.entity_id
_entity_poly.type
_entity_poly.pdbx_seq_one_letter_code
_entity_poly.pdbx_strand_id
1 'polypeptide(L)'
;MRVGVPKEIKVHEYRVGLTPGSVEELVEEGHQVLVESGAGMGIGFADEKYRAAGATISADVATVFAESDLIVKVKEPQLAECARLRPGQILFTYLHLAADKAQAEALMASGASAIAYETVTAANGGLPLLAPMSEVAGRMSVQVGARCLEKEAGGIGKLLGGIPGVAPARVVILGGGMAGTNAALIALGMQADVTVL
;
A
#
# COMPACT_ATOMS: atom_id res chain seq x y z
N MET A 1 0.12 17.77 16.78
CA MET A 1 -0.87 16.71 17.08
C MET A 1 -0.15 15.40 17.35
N ARG A 2 -0.87 14.35 17.77
CA ARG A 2 -0.31 13.01 17.93
C ARG A 2 -0.71 12.10 16.75
N VAL A 3 0.29 11.56 16.05
CA VAL A 3 0.13 10.70 14.88
C VAL A 3 0.49 9.26 15.26
N GLY A 4 -0.43 8.33 15.05
CA GLY A 4 -0.27 6.90 15.34
C GLY A 4 -0.01 6.08 14.09
N VAL A 5 0.93 5.15 14.20
CA VAL A 5 1.29 4.20 13.13
C VAL A 5 1.19 2.78 13.69
N PRO A 6 0.03 2.13 13.60
CA PRO A 6 -0.12 0.75 14.01
C PRO A 6 0.57 -0.18 13.01
N LYS A 7 0.91 -1.38 13.46
CA LYS A 7 1.40 -2.45 12.61
C LYS A 7 0.26 -2.94 11.71
N GLU A 8 0.58 -3.21 10.45
CA GLU A 8 -0.40 -3.82 9.55
C GLU A 8 -0.69 -5.27 9.93
N ILE A 9 -1.98 -5.62 9.97
CA ILE A 9 -2.45 -6.95 10.37
C ILE A 9 -3.06 -7.76 9.22
N LYS A 10 -3.23 -7.14 8.04
CA LYS A 10 -3.72 -7.85 6.86
C LYS A 10 -2.68 -8.87 6.41
N VAL A 11 -3.15 -10.07 6.05
CA VAL A 11 -2.28 -11.16 5.61
C VAL A 11 -1.41 -10.70 4.43
N HIS A 12 -0.10 -10.96 4.52
CA HIS A 12 0.91 -10.55 3.55
C HIS A 12 1.01 -9.03 3.30
N GLU A 13 0.56 -8.20 4.24
CA GLU A 13 0.90 -6.79 4.25
C GLU A 13 2.19 -6.56 5.05
N TYR A 14 3.23 -6.13 4.36
CA TYR A 14 4.56 -5.91 4.95
C TYR A 14 4.92 -4.42 5.02
N ARG A 15 4.15 -3.55 4.36
CA ARG A 15 4.35 -2.11 4.40
C ARG A 15 3.88 -1.54 5.73
N VAL A 16 4.18 -0.27 5.96
CA VAL A 16 3.84 0.48 7.17
C VAL A 16 3.41 1.89 6.78
N GLY A 17 2.52 2.50 7.57
CA GLY A 17 1.91 3.79 7.24
C GLY A 17 2.91 4.93 7.09
N LEU A 18 3.96 4.95 7.91
CA LEU A 18 5.04 5.95 7.85
C LEU A 18 6.40 5.29 7.95
N THR A 19 7.36 5.76 7.17
CA THR A 19 8.78 5.36 7.26
C THR A 19 9.53 6.24 8.27
N PRO A 20 10.73 5.87 8.74
CA PRO A 20 11.52 6.73 9.64
C PRO A 20 11.75 8.14 9.10
N GLY A 21 11.98 8.32 7.79
CA GLY A 21 12.12 9.66 7.20
C GLY A 21 10.83 10.48 7.26
N SER A 22 9.67 9.85 7.09
CA SER A 22 8.36 10.52 7.26
C SER A 22 8.08 10.86 8.72
N VAL A 23 8.59 10.06 9.66
CA VAL A 23 8.49 10.34 11.09
C VAL A 23 9.33 11.55 11.47
N GLU A 24 10.58 11.62 11.00
CA GLU A 24 11.51 12.72 11.24
C GLU A 24 10.87 14.06 10.84
N GLU A 25 10.34 14.16 9.62
CA GLU A 25 9.64 15.36 9.13
C GLU A 25 8.47 15.80 10.05
N LEU A 26 7.63 14.85 10.49
CA LEU A 26 6.50 15.17 11.38
C LEU A 26 6.97 15.66 12.74
N VAL A 27 8.06 15.08 13.26
CA VAL A 27 8.65 15.48 14.54
C VAL A 27 9.28 16.87 14.43
N GLU A 28 9.96 17.18 13.33
CA GLU A 28 10.51 18.51 13.04
C GLU A 28 9.43 19.60 12.99
N GLU A 29 8.25 19.28 12.43
CA GLU A 29 7.05 20.13 12.44
C GLU A 29 6.31 20.16 13.80
N GLY A 30 6.91 19.59 14.86
CA GLY A 30 6.42 19.65 16.23
C GLY A 30 5.27 18.69 16.54
N HIS A 31 5.07 17.65 15.74
CA HIS A 31 4.12 16.58 16.03
C HIS A 31 4.74 15.46 16.87
N GLN A 32 3.90 14.74 17.62
CA GLN A 32 4.31 13.53 18.34
C GLN A 32 3.95 12.32 17.49
N VAL A 33 4.91 11.43 17.23
CA VAL A 33 4.65 10.20 16.48
C VAL A 33 4.74 8.99 17.40
N LEU A 34 3.68 8.18 17.42
CA LEU A 34 3.57 6.95 18.19
C LEU A 34 3.50 5.76 17.24
N VAL A 35 4.52 4.90 17.26
CA VAL A 35 4.64 3.75 16.35
C VAL A 35 4.49 2.47 17.15
N GLU A 36 3.65 1.53 16.71
CA GLU A 36 3.57 0.21 17.33
C GLU A 36 4.89 -0.56 17.15
N SER A 37 5.34 -1.22 18.22
CA SER A 37 6.56 -2.03 18.18
C SER A 37 6.50 -3.07 17.07
N GLY A 38 7.55 -3.10 16.26
CA GLY A 38 7.69 -3.98 15.12
C GLY A 38 6.88 -3.60 13.88
N ALA A 39 6.21 -2.44 13.83
CA ALA A 39 5.40 -2.02 12.69
C ALA A 39 6.20 -1.93 11.38
N GLY A 40 7.45 -1.45 11.43
CA GLY A 40 8.30 -1.28 10.25
C GLY A 40 9.16 -2.49 9.88
N MET A 41 9.09 -3.60 10.64
CA MET A 41 9.97 -4.76 10.41
C MET A 41 9.80 -5.36 9.02
N GLY A 42 8.58 -5.32 8.46
CA GLY A 42 8.27 -5.84 7.12
C GLY A 42 8.96 -5.07 5.98
N ILE A 43 9.37 -3.82 6.22
CA ILE A 43 10.16 -3.01 5.26
C ILE A 43 11.62 -2.84 5.69
N GLY A 44 12.09 -3.63 6.67
CA GLY A 44 13.49 -3.62 7.10
C GLY A 44 13.85 -2.49 8.07
N PHE A 45 12.88 -1.82 8.69
CA PHE A 45 13.13 -0.81 9.72
C PHE A 45 12.74 -1.32 11.12
N ALA A 46 13.76 -1.54 11.96
CA ALA A 46 13.58 -1.87 13.36
C ALA A 46 13.13 -0.66 14.19
N ASP A 47 12.59 -0.90 15.38
CA ASP A 47 12.09 0.13 16.30
C ASP A 47 13.15 1.18 16.64
N GLU A 48 14.43 0.79 16.71
CA GLU A 48 15.55 1.71 16.98
C GLU A 48 15.66 2.79 15.91
N LYS A 49 15.31 2.50 14.65
CA LYS A 49 15.31 3.49 13.58
C LYS A 49 14.19 4.51 13.75
N TYR A 50 13.02 4.08 14.22
CA TYR A 50 11.91 4.98 14.53
C TYR A 50 12.21 5.83 15.77
N ARG A 51 12.82 5.26 16.81
CA ARG A 51 13.28 6.04 17.98
C ARG A 51 14.31 7.09 17.59
N ALA A 52 15.27 6.72 16.74
CA ALA A 52 16.28 7.65 16.24
C ALA A 52 15.67 8.81 15.42
N ALA A 53 14.57 8.56 14.71
CA ALA A 53 13.78 9.57 14.00
C ALA A 53 12.84 10.39 14.92
N GLY A 54 12.85 10.16 16.24
CA GLY A 54 12.06 10.92 17.21
C GLY A 54 10.68 10.35 17.54
N ALA A 55 10.30 9.18 17.01
CA ALA A 55 9.06 8.52 17.43
C ALA A 55 9.16 7.89 18.83
N THR A 56 8.03 7.88 19.52
CA THR A 56 7.81 7.01 20.67
C THR A 56 7.34 5.64 20.18
N ILE A 57 7.93 4.57 20.71
CA ILE A 57 7.50 3.20 20.40
C ILE A 57 6.50 2.76 21.45
N SER A 58 5.30 2.41 20.99
CA SER A 58 4.26 1.82 21.81
C SER A 58 4.37 0.31 21.84
N ALA A 59 4.20 -0.30 23.01
CA ALA A 59 4.24 -1.75 23.17
C ALA A 59 2.99 -2.45 22.62
N ASP A 60 1.88 -1.72 22.45
CA ASP A 60 0.60 -2.30 22.06
C ASP A 60 -0.24 -1.38 21.16
N VAL A 61 -1.02 -2.00 20.28
CA VAL A 61 -1.90 -1.29 19.35
C VAL A 61 -3.03 -0.52 20.04
N ALA A 62 -3.46 -0.92 21.24
CA ALA A 62 -4.55 -0.24 21.93
C ALA A 62 -4.14 1.18 22.32
N THR A 63 -2.92 1.34 22.83
CA THR A 63 -2.32 2.63 23.14
C THR A 63 -2.18 3.50 21.89
N VAL A 64 -1.70 2.94 20.77
CA VAL A 64 -1.57 3.68 19.49
C VAL A 64 -2.91 4.26 19.04
N PHE A 65 -3.97 3.44 19.06
CA PHE A 65 -5.29 3.91 18.69
C PHE A 65 -5.81 4.92 19.73
N ALA A 66 -5.76 4.62 21.02
CA ALA A 66 -6.36 5.43 22.08
C ALA A 66 -5.73 6.83 22.24
N GLU A 67 -4.44 6.97 21.95
CA GLU A 67 -3.71 8.20 22.21
C GLU A 67 -3.58 9.13 21.01
N SER A 68 -3.68 8.62 19.78
CA SER A 68 -3.42 9.41 18.57
C SER A 68 -4.65 10.16 18.06
N ASP A 69 -4.43 11.39 17.60
CA ASP A 69 -5.42 12.22 16.92
C ASP A 69 -5.62 11.76 15.47
N LEU A 70 -4.52 11.36 14.82
CA LEU A 70 -4.46 10.85 13.45
C LEU A 70 -3.87 9.44 13.43
N ILE A 71 -4.52 8.49 12.78
CA ILE A 71 -3.99 7.16 12.49
C ILE A 71 -3.62 7.09 11.02
N VAL A 72 -2.36 6.77 10.74
CA VAL A 72 -1.85 6.57 9.37
C VAL A 72 -1.56 5.09 9.16
N LYS A 73 -2.26 4.50 8.19
CA LYS A 73 -2.15 3.08 7.82
C LYS A 73 -1.91 2.91 6.33
N VAL A 74 -1.53 1.70 5.92
CA VAL A 74 -1.47 1.28 4.53
C VAL A 74 -2.81 0.69 4.09
N LYS A 75 -3.31 -0.33 4.79
CA LYS A 75 -4.52 -1.06 4.38
C LYS A 75 -5.72 -0.67 5.20
N GLU A 76 -6.88 -1.04 4.67
CA GLU A 76 -8.15 -0.78 5.29
C GLU A 76 -8.23 -1.45 6.68
N PRO A 77 -8.75 -0.75 7.70
CA PRO A 77 -8.80 -1.30 9.05
C PRO A 77 -9.69 -2.54 9.07
N GLN A 78 -9.21 -3.60 9.71
CA GLN A 78 -10.05 -4.77 9.94
C GLN A 78 -11.13 -4.42 10.99
N LEU A 79 -12.20 -5.21 11.10
CA LEU A 79 -13.32 -4.89 12.02
C LEU A 79 -12.87 -4.67 13.47
N ALA A 80 -11.87 -5.44 13.93
CA ALA A 80 -11.29 -5.28 15.27
C ALA A 80 -10.50 -3.97 15.45
N GLU A 81 -9.94 -3.41 14.38
CA GLU A 81 -9.30 -2.09 14.40
C GLU A 81 -10.36 -0.98 14.30
N CYS A 82 -11.42 -1.17 13.51
CA CYS A 82 -12.55 -0.23 13.43
C CYS A 82 -13.17 0.00 14.81
N ALA A 83 -13.31 -1.06 15.62
CA ALA A 83 -13.83 -0.98 16.99
C ALA A 83 -12.95 -0.16 17.96
N ARG A 84 -11.71 0.17 17.59
CA ARG A 84 -10.78 0.99 18.39
C ARG A 84 -10.82 2.47 18.01
N LEU A 85 -11.42 2.79 16.87
CA LEU A 85 -11.61 4.17 16.42
C LEU A 85 -12.63 4.88 17.30
N ARG A 86 -12.49 6.20 17.42
CA ARG A 86 -13.37 7.03 18.25
C ARG A 86 -13.75 8.35 17.57
N PRO A 87 -14.83 9.00 18.02
CA PRO A 87 -15.18 10.34 17.55
C PRO A 87 -14.04 11.34 17.76
N GLY A 88 -13.83 12.21 16.77
CA GLY A 88 -12.75 13.21 16.77
C GLY A 88 -11.39 12.68 16.31
N GLN A 89 -11.25 11.37 16.08
CA GLN A 89 -10.04 10.79 15.49
C GLN A 89 -10.11 10.82 13.96
N ILE A 90 -8.97 11.03 13.32
CA ILE A 90 -8.81 10.95 11.87
C ILE A 90 -8.14 9.61 11.52
N LEU A 91 -8.71 8.89 10.57
CA LEU A 91 -8.08 7.73 9.93
C LEU A 91 -7.69 8.10 8.50
N PHE A 92 -6.42 7.92 8.14
CA PHE A 92 -5.92 8.18 6.79
C PHE A 92 -5.24 6.93 6.23
N THR A 93 -5.89 6.27 5.27
CA THR A 93 -5.45 4.98 4.71
C THR A 93 -6.18 4.60 3.41
N TYR A 94 -5.83 3.48 2.76
CA TYR A 94 -6.69 2.89 1.72
C TYR A 94 -7.92 2.26 2.35
N LEU A 95 -9.13 2.50 1.81
CA LEU A 95 -10.36 1.94 2.40
C LEU A 95 -11.11 0.99 1.47
N HIS A 96 -11.24 1.33 0.19
CA HIS A 96 -12.01 0.59 -0.81
C HIS A 96 -13.47 0.33 -0.38
N LEU A 97 -14.10 1.29 0.29
CA LEU A 97 -15.40 1.14 0.96
C LEU A 97 -16.53 0.60 0.07
N ALA A 98 -16.51 0.93 -1.22
CA ALA A 98 -17.52 0.45 -2.17
C ALA A 98 -17.59 -1.09 -2.28
N ALA A 99 -16.50 -1.79 -1.94
CA ALA A 99 -16.40 -3.24 -2.00
C ALA A 99 -16.66 -3.93 -0.65
N ASP A 100 -16.72 -3.19 0.47
CA ASP A 100 -16.85 -3.77 1.82
C ASP A 100 -17.85 -2.99 2.69
N LYS A 101 -19.11 -3.46 2.64
CA LYS A 101 -20.20 -2.89 3.42
C LYS A 101 -19.96 -2.99 4.92
N ALA A 102 -19.41 -4.10 5.42
CA ALA A 102 -19.26 -4.32 6.86
C ALA A 102 -18.24 -3.34 7.44
N GLN A 103 -17.14 -3.10 6.73
CA GLN A 103 -16.18 -2.07 7.12
C GLN A 103 -16.80 -0.68 7.07
N ALA A 104 -17.54 -0.35 6.01
CA ALA A 104 -18.19 0.97 5.90
C ALA A 104 -19.14 1.23 7.08
N GLU A 105 -19.95 0.24 7.47
CA GLU A 105 -20.84 0.31 8.63
C GLU A 105 -20.07 0.45 9.95
N ALA A 106 -18.97 -0.29 10.12
CA ALA A 106 -18.12 -0.19 11.31
C ALA A 106 -17.44 1.19 11.44
N LEU A 107 -16.96 1.76 10.33
CA LEU A 107 -16.39 3.10 10.30
C LEU A 107 -17.45 4.16 10.63
N MET A 108 -18.65 4.06 10.05
CA MET A 108 -19.76 4.95 10.40
C MET A 108 -20.11 4.86 11.89
N ALA A 109 -20.16 3.65 12.46
CA ALA A 109 -20.45 3.44 13.87
C ALA A 109 -19.36 4.01 14.80
N SER A 110 -18.10 4.02 14.37
CA SER A 110 -16.99 4.57 15.18
C SER A 110 -17.06 6.10 15.37
N GLY A 111 -17.73 6.81 14.45
CA GLY A 111 -17.79 8.27 14.44
C GLY A 111 -16.45 8.96 14.10
N ALA A 112 -15.43 8.22 13.69
CA ALA A 112 -14.16 8.77 13.22
C ALA A 112 -14.28 9.40 11.82
N SER A 113 -13.42 10.37 11.54
CA SER A 113 -13.28 10.96 10.20
C SER A 113 -12.32 10.10 9.38
N ALA A 114 -12.82 9.34 8.41
CA ALA A 114 -12.00 8.47 7.57
C ALA A 114 -11.75 9.10 6.19
N ILE A 115 -10.49 9.25 5.82
CA ILE A 115 -10.03 9.79 4.54
C ILE A 115 -9.38 8.64 3.75
N ALA A 116 -9.92 8.33 2.58
CA ALA A 116 -9.43 7.25 1.74
C ALA A 116 -8.35 7.75 0.77
N TYR A 117 -7.17 7.12 0.76
CA TYR A 117 -6.07 7.46 -0.15
C TYR A 117 -6.52 7.43 -1.61
N GLU A 118 -7.24 6.40 -2.00
CA GLU A 118 -7.66 6.16 -3.38
C GLU A 118 -8.71 7.13 -3.91
N THR A 119 -9.27 8.00 -3.05
CA THR A 119 -10.25 9.02 -3.44
C THR A 119 -9.73 10.45 -3.32
N VAL A 120 -8.53 10.64 -2.76
CA VAL A 120 -7.89 11.97 -2.77
C VAL A 120 -7.61 12.33 -4.22
N THR A 121 -8.25 13.39 -4.69
CA THR A 121 -8.24 13.80 -6.10
C THR A 121 -7.57 15.16 -6.23
N ALA A 122 -6.58 15.27 -7.10
CA ALA A 122 -5.94 16.54 -7.44
C ALA A 122 -6.86 17.40 -8.32
N ALA A 123 -6.55 18.69 -8.44
CA ALA A 123 -7.35 19.64 -9.23
C ALA A 123 -7.50 19.24 -10.72
N ASN A 124 -6.56 18.46 -11.25
CA ASN A 124 -6.60 17.93 -12.61
C ASN A 124 -7.37 16.60 -12.74
N GLY A 125 -8.02 16.13 -11.68
CA GLY A 125 -8.75 14.85 -11.65
C GLY A 125 -7.88 13.61 -11.40
N GLY A 126 -6.56 13.76 -11.24
CA GLY A 126 -5.65 12.66 -10.95
C GLY A 126 -5.78 12.16 -9.50
N LEU A 127 -5.40 10.89 -9.27
CA LEU A 127 -5.38 10.25 -7.95
C LEU A 127 -3.94 10.08 -7.44
N PRO A 128 -3.32 11.14 -6.88
CA PRO A 128 -1.88 11.16 -6.59
C PRO A 128 -1.44 10.09 -5.58
N LEU A 129 -2.30 9.70 -4.64
CA LEU A 129 -1.95 8.70 -3.64
C LEU A 129 -2.13 7.26 -4.16
N LEU A 130 -3.02 7.05 -5.14
CA LEU A 130 -3.23 5.77 -5.82
C LEU A 130 -2.21 5.50 -6.93
N ALA A 131 -1.72 6.56 -7.58
CA ALA A 131 -0.83 6.46 -8.73
C ALA A 131 0.42 5.60 -8.44
N PRO A 132 1.21 5.82 -7.37
CA PRO A 132 2.39 5.00 -7.10
C PRO A 132 2.09 3.51 -6.94
N MET A 133 0.94 3.17 -6.32
CA MET A 133 0.56 1.77 -6.14
C MET A 133 0.10 1.14 -7.46
N SER A 134 -0.52 1.92 -8.35
CA SER A 134 -0.87 1.48 -9.70
C SER A 134 0.38 1.19 -10.53
N GLU A 135 1.43 2.00 -10.40
CA GLU A 135 2.71 1.76 -11.07
C GLU A 135 3.36 0.46 -10.58
N VAL A 136 3.46 0.28 -9.25
CA VAL A 136 4.01 -0.95 -8.65
C VAL A 136 3.23 -2.17 -9.12
N ALA A 137 1.88 -2.13 -9.08
CA ALA A 137 1.04 -3.23 -9.53
C ALA A 137 1.25 -3.55 -11.01
N GLY A 138 1.29 -2.52 -11.87
CA GLY A 138 1.57 -2.67 -13.30
C GLY A 138 2.90 -3.36 -13.56
N ARG A 139 3.98 -2.89 -12.93
CA ARG A 139 5.33 -3.48 -13.11
C ARG A 139 5.40 -4.91 -12.59
N MET A 140 4.86 -5.16 -11.39
CA MET A 140 4.85 -6.47 -10.78
C MET A 140 4.03 -7.49 -11.57
N SER A 141 2.95 -7.07 -12.24
CA SER A 141 2.10 -7.97 -13.02
C SER A 141 2.89 -8.77 -14.07
N VAL A 142 3.86 -8.12 -14.73
CA VAL A 142 4.70 -8.77 -15.75
C VAL A 142 5.73 -9.69 -15.11
N GLN A 143 6.37 -9.28 -14.01
CA GLN A 143 7.32 -10.13 -13.29
C GLN A 143 6.65 -11.41 -12.76
N VAL A 144 5.48 -11.28 -12.16
CA VAL A 144 4.69 -12.43 -11.68
C VAL A 144 4.21 -13.27 -12.86
N GLY A 145 3.71 -12.65 -13.92
CA GLY A 145 3.30 -13.33 -15.14
C GLY A 145 4.43 -14.14 -15.78
N ALA A 146 5.65 -13.58 -15.84
CA ALA A 146 6.84 -14.27 -16.34
C ALA A 146 7.14 -15.54 -15.53
N ARG A 147 7.12 -15.44 -14.19
CA ARG A 147 7.29 -16.60 -13.31
C ARG A 147 6.20 -17.65 -13.57
N CYS A 148 4.95 -17.25 -13.69
CA CYS A 148 3.84 -18.17 -13.97
C CYS A 148 3.94 -18.84 -15.35
N LEU A 149 4.70 -18.30 -16.30
CA LEU A 149 4.95 -18.95 -17.59
C LEU A 149 6.01 -20.06 -17.51
N GLU A 150 6.81 -20.13 -16.45
CA GLU A 150 7.85 -21.15 -16.28
C GLU A 150 7.25 -22.55 -16.08
N LYS A 151 7.92 -23.59 -16.59
CA LYS A 151 7.45 -24.99 -16.44
C LYS A 151 7.37 -25.43 -14.99
N GLU A 152 8.34 -25.04 -14.17
CA GLU A 152 8.38 -25.38 -12.74
C GLU A 152 7.20 -24.76 -11.97
N ALA A 153 6.77 -23.58 -12.38
CA ALA A 153 5.57 -22.92 -11.85
C ALA A 153 4.25 -23.46 -12.43
N GLY A 154 4.29 -24.50 -13.27
CA GLY A 154 3.12 -25.11 -13.93
C GLY A 154 2.72 -24.44 -15.25
N GLY A 155 3.50 -23.48 -15.73
CA GLY A 155 3.25 -22.73 -16.95
C GLY A 155 3.56 -23.49 -18.25
N ILE A 156 3.37 -22.79 -19.36
CA ILE A 156 3.59 -23.36 -20.70
C ILE A 156 5.08 -23.46 -21.08
N GLY A 157 6.00 -22.92 -20.26
CA GLY A 157 7.44 -22.88 -20.54
C GLY A 157 7.82 -21.82 -21.55
N LYS A 158 7.22 -20.62 -21.47
CA LYS A 158 7.42 -19.56 -22.45
C LYS A 158 8.26 -18.43 -21.87
N LEU A 159 9.43 -18.19 -22.47
CA LEU A 159 10.24 -17.01 -22.20
C LEU A 159 9.59 -15.78 -22.83
N LEU A 160 9.45 -14.69 -22.07
CA LEU A 160 8.82 -13.45 -22.56
C LEU A 160 9.52 -12.89 -23.80
N GLY A 161 10.84 -12.73 -23.76
CA GLY A 161 11.59 -12.14 -24.87
C GLY A 161 11.88 -13.07 -26.05
N GLY A 162 11.65 -14.38 -25.88
CA GLY A 162 12.17 -15.36 -26.84
C GLY A 162 13.70 -15.25 -26.97
N ILE A 163 14.22 -15.67 -28.13
CA ILE A 163 15.63 -15.55 -28.53
C ILE A 163 15.69 -15.46 -30.07
N PRO A 164 16.83 -15.12 -30.70
CA PRO A 164 16.95 -15.18 -32.15
C PRO A 164 16.49 -16.55 -32.71
N GLY A 165 15.52 -16.52 -33.63
CA GLY A 165 14.90 -17.72 -34.21
C GLY A 165 13.71 -18.30 -33.44
N VAL A 166 13.37 -17.76 -32.27
CA VAL A 166 12.22 -18.19 -31.45
C VAL A 166 11.37 -16.98 -31.08
N ALA A 167 10.10 -16.99 -31.49
CA ALA A 167 9.18 -15.88 -31.23
C ALA A 167 9.03 -15.56 -29.73
N PRO A 168 8.87 -14.29 -29.34
CA PRO A 168 8.59 -13.88 -27.97
C PRO A 168 7.21 -14.36 -27.49
N ALA A 169 6.89 -14.15 -26.22
CA ALA A 169 5.54 -14.28 -25.70
C ALA A 169 4.67 -13.10 -26.15
N ARG A 170 3.37 -13.37 -26.33
CA ARG A 170 2.37 -12.32 -26.56
C ARG A 170 1.72 -11.92 -25.25
N VAL A 171 1.79 -10.64 -24.92
CA VAL A 171 1.22 -10.05 -23.70
C VAL A 171 0.10 -9.11 -24.12
N VAL A 172 -1.12 -9.41 -23.68
CA VAL A 172 -2.29 -8.55 -23.88
C VAL A 172 -2.60 -7.82 -22.59
N ILE A 173 -2.69 -6.50 -22.63
CA ILE A 173 -3.00 -5.62 -21.50
C ILE A 173 -4.35 -4.98 -21.78
N LEU A 174 -5.30 -5.16 -20.87
CA LEU A 174 -6.64 -4.58 -20.96
C LEU A 174 -6.69 -3.32 -20.08
N GLY A 175 -6.69 -2.16 -20.72
CA GLY A 175 -6.70 -0.83 -20.09
C GLY A 175 -5.36 -0.12 -20.18
N GLY A 176 -5.32 1.01 -20.90
CA GLY A 176 -4.14 1.88 -21.05
C GLY A 176 -3.89 2.89 -19.92
N GLY A 177 -4.45 2.67 -18.73
CA GLY A 177 -4.25 3.56 -17.56
C GLY A 177 -2.85 3.43 -16.93
N MET A 178 -2.66 4.01 -15.74
CA MET A 178 -1.37 4.00 -15.02
C MET A 178 -0.77 2.60 -14.85
N ALA A 179 -1.56 1.63 -14.41
CA ALA A 179 -1.12 0.25 -14.23
C ALA A 179 -0.79 -0.44 -15.56
N GLY A 180 -1.68 -0.31 -16.55
CA GLY A 180 -1.46 -0.93 -17.88
C GLY A 180 -0.26 -0.35 -18.62
N THR A 181 -0.04 0.96 -18.53
CA THR A 181 1.15 1.61 -19.11
C THR A 181 2.43 1.10 -18.46
N ASN A 182 2.45 0.96 -17.13
CA ASN A 182 3.61 0.40 -16.43
C ASN A 182 3.81 -1.09 -16.72
N ALA A 183 2.74 -1.87 -16.90
CA ALA A 183 2.84 -3.25 -17.36
C ALA A 183 3.44 -3.30 -18.78
N ALA A 184 2.97 -2.44 -19.70
CA ALA A 184 3.49 -2.37 -21.07
C ALA A 184 4.99 -2.04 -21.07
N LEU A 185 5.42 -1.08 -20.25
CA LEU A 185 6.84 -0.71 -20.12
C LEU A 185 7.72 -1.90 -19.70
N ILE A 186 7.30 -2.68 -18.70
CA ILE A 186 8.09 -3.85 -18.26
C ILE A 186 8.04 -4.97 -19.30
N ALA A 187 6.87 -5.25 -19.89
CA ALA A 187 6.74 -6.30 -20.90
C ALA A 187 7.58 -6.00 -22.15
N LEU A 188 7.60 -4.74 -22.62
CA LEU A 188 8.47 -4.29 -23.70
C LEU A 188 9.95 -4.37 -23.31
N GLY A 189 10.30 -3.98 -22.08
CA GLY A 189 11.67 -4.12 -21.55
C GLY A 189 12.15 -5.57 -21.51
N MET A 190 11.22 -6.52 -21.34
CA MET A 190 11.47 -7.97 -21.43
C MET A 190 11.31 -8.51 -22.86
N GLN A 191 11.20 -7.64 -23.87
CA GLN A 191 11.12 -7.96 -25.31
C GLN A 191 9.89 -8.80 -25.72
N ALA A 192 8.81 -8.76 -24.93
CA ALA A 192 7.57 -9.39 -25.31
C ALA A 192 6.89 -8.67 -26.51
N ASP A 193 6.02 -9.38 -27.21
CA ASP A 193 5.07 -8.80 -28.17
C ASP A 193 3.85 -8.29 -27.40
N VAL A 194 3.68 -6.96 -27.32
CA VAL A 194 2.71 -6.32 -26.42
C VAL A 194 1.57 -5.70 -27.21
N THR A 195 0.34 -6.03 -26.83
CA THR A 195 -0.89 -5.38 -27.30
C THR A 195 -1.62 -4.75 -26.11
N VAL A 196 -2.01 -3.47 -26.25
CA VAL A 196 -2.81 -2.75 -25.25
C VAL A 196 -4.17 -2.43 -25.87
N LEU A 197 -5.25 -2.72 -25.13
CA LEU A 197 -6.65 -2.44 -25.50
C LEU A 197 -7.27 -1.41 -24.57
#